data_AF-A0AAN1UJV5-F1
#
_entry.id   AF-A0AAN1UJV5-F1
#
_cell.length_a   1.000
_cell.length_b   1.000
_cell.length_c   1.000
_cell.angle_alpha   90.00
_cell.angle_beta   90.00
_cell.angle_gamma   90.00
#
_symmetry.space_group_name_H-M   'P 1'
#
loop_
_entity.id
_entity.type
_entity.pdbx_description
1 polymer ?
#
loop_
_entity_poly.entity_id
_entity_poly.type
_entity_poly.pdbx_seq_one_letter_code
_entity_poly.pdbx_strand_id
1 'polypeptide(L)'
;MANQYEKLIAQKARLKEQMDREDFKLRQSKYYENRQARKDRSRRLIQKGALLEKYFQADKLSVEQTEELLKMFADYVNAHKPSKFKNDQPKN
;
A
#
# COMPACT_ATOMS: atom_id res chain seq x y z
N MET A 1 -44.34 -34.67 0.08
CA MET A 1 -43.02 -34.45 -0.56
C MET A 1 -42.67 -32.98 -0.84
N ALA A 2 -43.63 -32.05 -0.97
CA ALA A 2 -43.34 -30.61 -1.22
C ALA A 2 -42.62 -29.87 -0.05
N ASN A 3 -42.89 -30.25 1.19
CA ASN A 3 -42.47 -29.51 2.39
C ASN A 3 -40.93 -29.55 2.67
N GLN A 4 -40.22 -30.62 2.28
CA GLN A 4 -38.77 -30.68 2.45
C GLN A 4 -38.03 -29.86 1.38
N TYR A 5 -38.52 -29.90 0.14
CA TYR A 5 -37.94 -29.16 -0.99
C TYR A 5 -38.06 -27.64 -0.79
N GLU A 6 -39.22 -27.16 -0.32
CA GLU A 6 -39.41 -25.74 0.01
C GLU A 6 -38.48 -25.27 1.13
N LYS A 7 -38.25 -26.11 2.16
CA LYS A 7 -37.27 -25.82 3.23
C LYS A 7 -35.85 -25.70 2.69
N LEU A 8 -35.45 -26.58 1.78
CA LEU A 8 -34.14 -26.53 1.11
C LEU A 8 -33.97 -25.26 0.28
N ILE A 9 -35.00 -24.83 -0.46
CA ILE A 9 -34.98 -23.56 -1.21
C ILE A 9 -34.82 -22.38 -0.26
N ALA A 10 -35.61 -22.32 0.81
CA ALA A 10 -35.55 -21.25 1.80
C ALA A 10 -34.16 -21.18 2.48
N GLN A 11 -33.57 -22.34 2.79
CA GLN A 11 -32.23 -22.41 3.36
C GLN A 11 -31.16 -21.92 2.37
N LYS A 12 -31.25 -22.32 1.09
CA LYS A 12 -30.36 -21.84 0.03
C LYS A 12 -30.46 -20.33 -0.16
N ALA A 13 -31.67 -19.76 -0.10
CA ALA A 13 -31.90 -18.33 -0.21
C ALA A 13 -31.25 -17.56 0.97
N ARG A 14 -31.44 -18.04 2.20
CA ARG A 14 -30.80 -17.45 3.40
C ARG A 14 -29.29 -17.50 3.34
N LEU A 15 -28.72 -18.63 2.91
CA LEU A 15 -27.27 -18.78 2.77
C LEU A 15 -26.73 -17.82 1.71
N LYS A 16 -27.41 -17.67 0.57
CA LYS A 16 -27.03 -16.71 -0.46
C LYS A 16 -27.04 -15.27 0.07
N GLU A 17 -28.08 -14.89 0.81
CA GLU A 17 -28.17 -13.57 1.41
C GLU A 17 -27.04 -13.32 2.44
N GLN A 18 -26.69 -14.33 3.25
CA GLN A 18 -25.56 -14.24 4.17
C GLN A 18 -24.22 -14.07 3.42
N MET A 19 -24.01 -14.83 2.34
CA MET A 19 -22.83 -14.69 1.49
C MET A 19 -22.73 -13.30 0.88
N ASP A 20 -23.83 -12.76 0.35
CA ASP A 20 -23.85 -11.43 -0.26
C ASP A 20 -23.52 -10.33 0.78
N ARG A 21 -24.03 -10.47 2.02
CA ARG A 21 -23.71 -9.56 3.13
C ARG A 21 -22.23 -9.61 3.53
N GLU A 22 -21.66 -10.80 3.63
CA GLU A 22 -20.24 -10.96 3.97
C GLU A 22 -19.32 -10.49 2.83
N ASP A 23 -19.67 -10.75 1.57
CA ASP A 23 -18.90 -10.23 0.42
C ASP A 23 -18.96 -8.70 0.37
N PHE A 24 -20.12 -8.09 0.67
CA PHE A 24 -20.22 -6.64 0.77
C PHE A 24 -19.31 -6.06 1.87
N LYS A 25 -19.32 -6.64 3.08
CA LYS A 25 -18.42 -6.24 4.17
C LYS A 25 -16.95 -6.39 3.78
N LEU A 26 -16.59 -7.48 3.11
CA LEU A 26 -15.22 -7.75 2.65
C LEU A 26 -14.77 -6.74 1.60
N ARG A 27 -15.64 -6.38 0.64
CA ARG A 27 -15.35 -5.32 -0.34
C ARG A 27 -15.14 -3.98 0.34
N GLN A 28 -15.98 -3.67 1.33
CA GLN A 28 -15.89 -2.45 2.10
C GLN A 28 -14.59 -2.40 2.92
N SER A 29 -14.19 -3.48 3.60
CA SER A 29 -12.94 -3.54 4.36
C SER A 29 -11.73 -3.34 3.46
N LYS A 30 -11.65 -4.08 2.34
CA LYS A 30 -10.57 -3.92 1.35
C LYS A 30 -10.50 -2.50 0.80
N TYR A 31 -11.64 -1.84 0.57
CA TYR A 31 -11.67 -0.45 0.12
C TYR A 31 -11.03 0.50 1.15
N TYR A 32 -11.37 0.36 2.43
CA TYR A 32 -10.80 1.19 3.49
C TYR A 32 -9.32 0.90 3.73
N GLU A 33 -8.91 -0.36 3.73
CA GLU A 33 -7.49 -0.75 3.82
C GLU A 33 -6.66 -0.15 2.68
N ASN A 34 -7.13 -0.31 1.44
CA ASN A 34 -6.46 0.25 0.27
C ASN A 34 -6.40 1.79 0.34
N ARG A 35 -7.45 2.44 0.83
CA ARG A 35 -7.47 3.89 1.03
C ARG A 35 -6.42 4.31 2.06
N GLN A 36 -6.30 3.58 3.16
CA GLN A 36 -5.31 3.85 4.19
C GLN A 36 -3.89 3.65 3.66
N ALA A 37 -3.62 2.53 2.99
CA ALA A 37 -2.32 2.26 2.37
C ALA A 37 -1.90 3.35 1.35
N ARG A 38 -2.84 3.88 0.56
CA ARG A 38 -2.59 5.01 -0.34
C ARG A 38 -2.25 6.29 0.40
N LYS A 39 -2.98 6.60 1.48
CA LYS A 39 -2.70 7.77 2.33
C LYS A 39 -1.32 7.67 2.96
N ASP A 40 -0.96 6.50 3.49
CA ASP A 40 0.33 6.27 4.13
C ASP A 40 1.48 6.35 3.12
N ARG A 41 1.28 5.79 1.92
CA ARG A 41 2.24 5.94 0.81
C ARG A 41 2.42 7.41 0.43
N SER A 42 1.33 8.17 0.25
CA SER A 42 1.38 9.58 -0.10
C SER A 42 2.09 10.41 0.98
N ARG A 43 1.72 10.22 2.26
CA ARG A 43 2.36 10.88 3.40
C ARG A 43 3.86 10.60 3.45
N ARG A 44 4.27 9.34 3.24
CA ARG A 44 5.68 8.95 3.19
C ARG A 44 6.42 9.64 2.05
N LEU A 45 5.82 9.72 0.86
CA LEU A 45 6.43 10.37 -0.31
C LEU A 45 6.61 11.88 -0.06
N ILE A 46 5.60 12.55 0.49
CA ILE A 46 5.67 13.97 0.86
C ILE A 46 6.78 14.21 1.88
N GLN A 47 6.84 13.40 2.95
CA GLN A 47 7.88 13.52 3.96
C GLN A 47 9.28 13.30 3.38
N LYS A 48 9.46 12.31 2.50
CA LYS A 48 10.73 12.06 1.83
C LYS A 48 11.11 13.21 0.88
N GLY A 49 10.15 13.76 0.15
CA GLY A 49 10.35 14.93 -0.72
C GLY A 49 10.81 16.16 0.07
N ALA A 50 10.13 16.47 1.18
CA ALA A 50 10.52 17.59 2.04
C ALA A 50 11.95 17.45 2.62
N LEU A 51 12.40 16.22 2.92
CA LEU A 51 13.77 15.97 3.35
C LEU A 51 14.77 16.18 2.21
N LEU A 52 14.40 15.81 0.98
CA LEU A 52 15.22 16.04 -0.21
C LEU A 52 15.40 17.55 -0.45
N GLU A 53 14.31 18.32 -0.43
CA GLU A 53 14.36 19.78 -0.55
C GLU A 53 15.24 20.40 0.54
N LYS A 54 15.08 19.98 1.80
CA LYS A 54 15.85 20.52 2.93
C LYS A 54 17.35 20.23 2.85
N TYR A 55 17.73 18.98 2.56
CA TYR A 55 19.13 18.55 2.66
C TYR A 55 19.92 18.65 1.36
N PHE A 56 19.24 18.57 0.22
CA PHE A 56 19.85 18.66 -1.11
C PHE A 56 19.53 19.99 -1.82
N GLN A 57 18.80 20.90 -1.17
CA GLN A 57 18.41 22.20 -1.75
C GLN A 57 17.74 22.02 -3.12
N ALA A 58 16.89 21.01 -3.21
CA ALA A 58 16.25 20.56 -4.44
C ALA A 58 14.92 21.27 -4.73
N ASP A 59 14.59 22.34 -4.00
CA ASP A 59 13.32 23.08 -4.10
C ASP A 59 13.07 23.67 -5.50
N LYS A 60 14.14 23.99 -6.23
CA LYS A 60 14.07 24.55 -7.58
C LYS A 60 14.39 23.54 -8.69
N LEU A 61 14.74 22.30 -8.33
CA LEU A 61 15.06 21.28 -9.32
C LEU A 61 13.78 20.76 -9.97
N SER A 62 13.82 20.58 -11.28
CA SER A 62 12.77 19.83 -11.98
C SER A 62 12.80 18.37 -11.53
N VAL A 63 11.75 17.62 -11.88
CA VAL A 63 11.67 16.18 -11.58
C VAL A 63 12.82 15.44 -12.28
N GLU A 64 13.13 15.81 -13.52
CA GLU A 64 14.20 15.22 -14.32
C GLU A 64 15.59 15.52 -13.71
N GLN A 65 15.85 16.77 -13.33
CA GLN A 65 17.10 17.16 -12.67
C GLN A 65 17.28 16.45 -11.32
N THR A 66 16.18 16.29 -10.58
CA THR A 66 16.17 15.54 -9.33
C THR A 66 16.51 14.06 -9.58
N GLU A 67 15.98 13.45 -10.64
CA GLU A 67 16.31 12.07 -11.00
C GLU A 67 17.79 11.92 -11.38
N GLU A 68 18.33 12.84 -12.18
CA GLU A 68 19.76 12.84 -12.53
C GLU A 68 20.66 12.99 -11.29
N LEU A 69 20.31 13.91 -10.39
CA LEU A 69 21.00 14.09 -9.12
C LEU A 69 20.98 12.80 -8.29
N LEU A 70 19.80 12.19 -8.13
CA LEU A 70 19.65 10.96 -7.36
C LEU A 70 20.42 9.79 -8.00
N LYS A 71 20.44 9.67 -9.33
CA LYS A 71 21.23 8.66 -10.04
C LYS A 71 22.73 8.85 -9.80
N MET A 72 23.22 10.10 -9.88
CA MET A 72 24.63 10.42 -9.67
C MET A 72 25.12 9.98 -8.28
N PHE A 73 24.30 10.15 -7.24
CA PHE A 73 24.66 9.80 -5.87
C PHE A 73 24.22 8.40 -5.43
N ALA A 74 23.40 7.69 -6.21
CA ALA A 74 22.83 6.40 -5.83
C ALA A 74 23.93 5.39 -5.49
N ASP A 75 24.92 5.25 -6.36
CA ASP A 75 26.01 4.29 -6.18
C ASP A 75 26.85 4.62 -4.94
N TYR A 76 27.21 5.90 -4.75
CA TYR A 76 27.95 6.36 -3.58
C TYR A 76 27.19 6.10 -2.28
N VAL A 77 25.91 6.48 -2.22
CA VAL A 77 25.07 6.30 -1.03
C VAL A 77 24.86 4.83 -0.74
N ASN A 78 24.65 3.99 -1.75
CA ASN A 78 24.45 2.55 -1.55
C ASN A 78 25.73 1.84 -1.09
N ALA A 79 26.90 2.22 -1.62
CA ALA A 79 28.19 1.69 -1.19
C ALA A 79 28.55 2.07 0.25
N HIS A 80 28.27 3.32 0.65
CA HIS A 80 28.63 3.85 1.97
C HIS A 80 27.50 3.77 3.00
N LYS A 81 26.36 3.16 2.66
CA LYS A 81 25.20 3.02 3.55
C LYS A 81 25.60 2.25 4.81
N PRO A 82 25.52 2.85 6.02
CA PRO A 82 25.80 2.15 7.25
C PRO A 82 24.89 0.92 7.43
N SER A 83 25.42 -0.14 8.04
CA SER A 83 24.68 -1.40 8.28
C SER A 83 23.36 -1.20 9.01
N LYS A 84 23.29 -0.25 9.95
CA LYS A 84 22.05 0.12 10.67
C LYS A 84 20.89 0.59 9.78
N PHE A 85 21.16 0.91 8.51
CA PHE A 85 20.16 1.32 7.53
C PHE A 85 19.98 0.30 6.38
N LYS A 86 20.67 -0.83 6.42
CA LYS A 86 20.51 -1.94 5.48
C LYS A 86 19.41 -2.89 6.00
N ASN A 87 18.16 -2.41 5.99
CA ASN A 87 17.01 -3.18 6.48
C ASN A 87 16.61 -4.35 5.57
N ASP A 88 17.15 -4.40 4.34
CA ASP A 88 16.82 -5.39 3.31
C ASP A 88 17.81 -6.57 3.26
N GLN A 89 18.85 -6.58 4.10
CA GLN A 89 19.79 -7.71 4.17
C GLN A 89 19.28 -8.74 5.18
N PRO A 90 19.24 -10.04 4.85
CA PRO A 90 18.90 -11.06 5.83
C PRO A 90 19.91 -10.98 6.99
N LYS A 91 19.40 -10.97 8.23
CA LYS A 91 20.25 -11.13 9.40
C LYS A 91 20.80 -12.56 9.34
N ASN A 92 22.10 -12.70 9.14
CA ASN A 92 22.81 -13.97 9.38
C ASN A 92 22.74 -14.33 10.86
#